data_AF-A0A2D5QCS7-F1
#
_entry.id   AF-A0A2D5QCS7-F1
#
_cell.length_a   1.000
_cell.length_b   1.000
_cell.length_c   1.000
_cell.angle_alpha   90.00
_cell.angle_beta   90.00
_cell.angle_gamma   90.00
#
_symmetry.space_group_name_H-M   'P 1'
#
loop_
_entity.id
_entity.type
_entity.pdbx_description
1 polymer ?
#
loop_
_entity_poly.entity_id
_entity_poly.type
_entity_poly.pdbx_seq_one_letter_code
_entity_poly.pdbx_strand_id
1 'polypeptide(L)'
;MTSKPNEKIEIKVVLEPQESTSKYILVALILVLSGLLFAILAGGGAESFLSSDDDSIGNCGDGLDNDNGGAADEEDPDCYANPTSFDGYDPNRTEANRDNDL
;
A
#
# COMPACT_ATOMS: atom_id res chain seq x y z
N MET A 1 -4.82 -35.07 -73.56
CA MET A 1 -5.09 -33.83 -72.81
C MET A 1 -4.43 -33.98 -71.45
N THR A 2 -3.52 -33.07 -71.11
CA THR A 2 -2.64 -33.08 -69.94
C THR A 2 -3.40 -32.58 -68.70
N SER A 3 -3.21 -33.21 -67.54
CA SER A 3 -3.66 -32.66 -66.27
C SER A 3 -2.56 -32.86 -65.23
N LYS A 4 -1.71 -31.82 -65.09
CA LYS A 4 -0.75 -31.70 -64.00
C LYS A 4 -1.52 -31.46 -62.69
N PRO A 5 -1.21 -32.20 -61.61
CA PRO A 5 -1.82 -31.93 -60.31
C PRO A 5 -1.32 -30.58 -59.78
N ASN A 6 -2.26 -29.73 -59.37
CA ASN A 6 -2.02 -28.41 -58.79
C ASN A 6 -1.20 -28.55 -57.50
N GLU A 7 0.05 -28.12 -57.52
CA GLU A 7 0.91 -28.05 -56.34
C GLU A 7 0.48 -26.83 -55.51
N LYS A 8 -0.21 -27.09 -54.40
CA LYS A 8 -0.64 -26.07 -53.43
C LYS A 8 0.59 -25.63 -52.64
N ILE A 9 1.19 -24.51 -53.04
CA ILE A 9 2.26 -23.83 -52.31
C ILE A 9 1.71 -23.24 -51.01
N GLU A 10 2.05 -23.85 -49.88
CA GLU A 10 1.73 -23.32 -48.55
C GLU A 10 2.83 -22.40 -48.06
N ILE A 11 2.53 -21.10 -48.00
CA ILE A 11 3.43 -20.08 -47.46
C ILE A 11 3.34 -20.16 -45.94
N LYS A 12 4.34 -20.77 -45.30
CA LYS A 12 4.44 -20.80 -43.85
C LYS A 12 4.98 -19.45 -43.35
N VAL A 13 4.08 -18.57 -42.93
CA VAL A 13 4.46 -17.30 -42.28
C VAL A 13 4.96 -17.63 -40.87
N VAL A 14 6.28 -17.62 -40.68
CA VAL A 14 6.90 -17.76 -39.37
C VAL A 14 6.91 -16.37 -38.73
N LEU A 15 5.99 -16.13 -37.82
CA LEU A 15 6.02 -14.97 -36.94
C LEU A 15 7.07 -15.26 -35.86
N GLU A 16 8.30 -14.80 -36.04
CA GLU A 16 9.28 -14.75 -34.94
C GLU A 16 8.83 -13.65 -33.97
N PRO A 17 8.43 -13.98 -32.72
CA PRO A 17 8.17 -12.94 -31.73
C PRO A 17 9.47 -12.15 -31.54
N GLN A 18 9.39 -10.81 -31.61
CA GLN A 18 10.52 -9.91 -31.37
C GLN A 18 10.87 -9.92 -29.87
N GLU A 19 11.46 -11.03 -29.40
CA GLU A 19 11.86 -11.27 -28.00
C GLU A 19 12.95 -10.31 -27.51
N SER A 20 13.67 -9.66 -28.43
CA SER A 20 14.85 -8.86 -28.12
C SER A 20 14.55 -7.59 -27.32
N THR A 21 13.38 -6.99 -27.48
CA THR A 21 13.02 -5.75 -26.74
C THR A 21 12.44 -6.08 -25.37
N SER A 22 11.73 -7.21 -25.26
CA SER A 22 11.05 -7.67 -24.04
C SER A 22 12.03 -7.94 -22.89
N LYS A 23 13.17 -8.58 -23.17
CA LYS A 23 14.18 -8.92 -22.15
C LYS A 23 14.79 -7.70 -21.46
N TYR A 24 15.07 -6.62 -22.20
CA TYR A 24 15.67 -5.42 -21.60
C TYR A 24 14.66 -4.62 -20.79
N ILE A 25 13.40 -4.59 -21.25
CA ILE A 25 12.29 -4.00 -20.50
C ILE A 25 12.09 -4.75 -19.17
N LEU A 26 12.09 -6.08 -19.23
CA LEU A 26 11.92 -6.92 -18.05
C LEU A 26 13.07 -6.74 -17.05
N VAL A 27 14.31 -6.69 -17.53
CA VAL A 27 15.48 -6.39 -16.68
C VAL A 27 15.39 -4.99 -16.08
N ALA A 28 15.00 -3.98 -16.85
CA ALA A 28 14.84 -2.61 -16.36
C ALA A 28 13.76 -2.53 -15.25
N LEU A 29 12.62 -3.20 -15.44
CA LEU A 29 11.56 -3.28 -14.44
C LEU A 29 12.03 -3.91 -13.14
N ILE A 30 12.77 -5.02 -13.23
CA ILE A 30 13.34 -5.70 -12.05
C ILE A 30 14.30 -4.77 -11.30
N LEU A 31 15.17 -4.05 -12.02
CA LEU A 31 16.10 -3.11 -11.39
C LEU A 31 15.38 -1.97 -10.67
N VAL A 32 14.32 -1.42 -11.26
CA VAL A 32 13.50 -0.36 -10.64
C VAL A 32 12.82 -0.88 -9.37
N LEU A 33 12.17 -2.04 -9.45
CA LEU A 33 11.50 -2.65 -8.30
C LEU A 33 12.49 -3.01 -7.17
N SER A 34 13.68 -3.52 -7.54
CA SER A 34 14.72 -3.85 -6.58
C SER A 34 15.30 -2.60 -5.91
N GLY A 35 15.49 -1.52 -6.67
CA GLY A 35 15.92 -0.23 -6.14
C GLY A 35 14.90 0.39 -5.19
N LEU A 36 13.61 0.32 -5.56
CA LEU A 36 12.52 0.77 -4.69
C LEU A 36 12.48 -0.04 -3.39
N LEU A 37 12.57 -1.37 -3.47
CA LEU A 37 12.59 -2.24 -2.30
C LEU A 37 13.78 -1.94 -1.39
N PHE A 38 14.97 -1.73 -1.96
CA PHE A 38 16.16 -1.36 -1.20
C PHE A 38 16.00 0.00 -0.50
N ALA A 39 15.41 0.99 -1.17
CA ALA A 39 15.13 2.29 -0.59
C ALA A 39 14.16 2.19 0.60
N ILE A 40 13.12 1.35 0.50
CA ILE A 40 12.17 1.10 1.60
C ILE A 40 12.88 0.47 2.80
N LEU A 41 13.70 -0.57 2.56
CA LEU A 41 14.45 -1.24 3.62
C LEU A 41 15.47 -0.31 4.30
N ALA A 42 16.17 0.54 3.54
CA ALA A 42 17.11 1.50 4.08
C ALA A 42 16.42 2.68 4.80
N GLY A 43 15.19 3.02 4.42
CA GLY A 43 14.40 4.12 4.96
C GLY A 43 13.61 3.81 6.24
N GLY A 44 13.85 2.65 6.88
CA GLY A 44 13.16 2.27 8.11
C GLY A 44 11.86 1.49 7.89
N GLY A 45 11.72 0.81 6.75
CA GLY A 45 10.58 -0.08 6.48
C GLY A 45 9.45 0.60 5.71
N ALA A 46 8.44 -0.20 5.36
CA ALA A 46 7.26 0.30 4.65
C ALA A 46 6.40 1.20 5.55
N GLU A 47 6.39 0.95 6.87
CA GLU A 47 5.72 1.82 7.83
C GLU A 47 6.21 3.28 7.75
N SER A 48 7.51 3.53 7.59
CA SER A 48 8.07 4.89 7.50
C SER A 48 7.57 5.68 6.28
N PHE A 49 7.28 5.01 5.16
CA PHE A 49 6.72 5.65 3.96
C PHE A 49 5.18 5.78 3.99
N LEU A 50 4.51 4.96 4.81
CA LEU A 50 3.06 4.97 4.96
C LEU A 50 2.59 5.81 6.16
N SER A 51 3.47 6.02 7.13
CA SER A 51 3.31 6.97 8.23
C SER A 51 3.41 8.34 7.59
N SER A 52 2.26 8.91 7.26
CA SER A 52 2.22 10.31 6.85
C SER A 52 2.74 11.11 8.04
N ASP A 53 3.85 11.83 7.86
CA ASP A 53 4.34 12.88 8.76
C ASP A 53 3.30 14.03 8.80
N ASP A 54 2.08 13.73 9.22
CA ASP A 54 1.11 14.73 9.62
C ASP A 54 1.31 14.95 11.10
N ASP A 55 1.96 16.08 11.42
CA ASP A 55 2.01 16.66 12.74
C ASP A 55 0.59 16.65 13.34
N SER A 56 0.33 15.67 14.22
CA SER A 56 -0.90 15.51 15.01
C SER A 56 -2.21 15.39 14.22
N ILE A 57 -2.32 14.46 13.26
CA ILE A 57 -3.64 13.85 13.05
C ILE A 57 -3.93 13.04 14.30
N GLY A 58 -4.99 13.42 15.02
CA GLY A 58 -5.46 12.64 16.15
C GLY A 58 -5.78 11.21 15.76
N ASN A 59 -5.63 10.32 16.73
CA ASN A 59 -5.91 8.90 16.60
C ASN A 59 -7.31 8.53 17.15
N CYS A 60 -8.00 9.50 17.76
CA CYS A 60 -9.39 9.36 18.16
C CYS A 60 -10.30 9.20 16.93
N GLY A 61 -10.77 8.00 16.65
CA GLY A 61 -11.63 7.67 15.51
C GLY A 61 -10.99 6.75 14.48
N ASP A 62 -9.83 6.17 14.77
CA ASP A 62 -9.17 5.19 13.91
C ASP A 62 -9.59 3.73 14.19
N GLY A 63 -10.39 3.49 15.25
CA GLY A 63 -10.86 2.17 15.61
C GLY A 63 -9.92 1.39 16.54
N LEU A 64 -8.86 2.03 17.05
CA LEU A 64 -7.81 1.38 17.83
C LEU A 64 -7.67 2.03 19.21
N ASP A 65 -7.43 1.18 20.20
CA ASP A 65 -6.93 1.57 21.52
C ASP A 65 -5.42 1.85 21.40
N ASN A 66 -5.08 3.11 21.23
CA ASN A 66 -3.76 3.62 20.91
C ASN A 66 -2.87 3.84 22.14
N ASP A 67 -3.42 3.77 23.36
CA ASP A 67 -2.65 3.85 24.60
C ASP A 67 -2.63 2.55 25.44
N ASN A 68 -3.41 1.56 25.00
CA ASN A 68 -3.57 0.23 25.57
C ASN A 68 -4.16 0.20 26.99
N GLY A 69 -5.06 1.12 27.31
CA GLY A 69 -5.82 1.11 28.56
C GLY A 69 -7.13 0.33 28.51
N GLY A 70 -7.65 0.07 27.31
CA GLY A 70 -8.81 -0.80 27.07
C GLY A 70 -10.08 -0.06 26.68
N ALA A 71 -10.06 1.26 26.55
CA ALA A 71 -11.05 2.03 25.80
C ALA A 71 -10.46 2.46 24.45
N ALA A 72 -11.32 2.78 23.48
CA ALA A 72 -10.88 3.28 22.18
C ALA A 72 -11.83 4.35 21.68
N ASP A 73 -11.31 5.35 20.99
CA ASP A 73 -12.10 6.37 20.28
C ASP A 73 -13.19 7.04 21.15
N GLU A 74 -14.48 6.86 20.81
CA GLU A 74 -15.61 7.45 21.53
C GLU A 74 -15.79 6.87 22.94
N GLU A 75 -15.21 5.71 23.23
CA GLU A 75 -15.22 5.09 24.55
C GLU A 75 -14.11 5.65 25.45
N ASP A 76 -13.07 6.24 24.86
CA ASP A 76 -11.91 6.78 25.57
C ASP A 76 -12.11 8.24 26.03
N PRO A 77 -11.91 8.57 27.31
CA PRO A 77 -12.06 9.94 27.81
C PRO A 77 -11.05 10.97 27.24
N ASP A 78 -9.88 10.56 26.75
CA ASP A 78 -8.85 11.43 26.14
C ASP A 78 -9.35 12.05 24.83
N CYS A 79 -10.26 11.35 24.15
CA CYS A 79 -10.89 11.80 22.92
C CYS A 79 -11.94 12.91 23.13
N TYR A 80 -12.14 13.35 24.37
CA TYR A 80 -13.05 14.44 24.72
C TYR A 80 -12.32 15.66 25.27
N ALA A 81 -12.85 16.85 24.96
CA ALA A 81 -12.39 18.09 25.60
C ALA A 81 -12.67 18.09 27.12
N ASN A 82 -13.69 17.35 27.56
CA ASN A 82 -14.03 17.16 28.97
C ASN A 82 -14.20 15.67 29.31
N PRO A 83 -13.11 14.98 29.73
CA PRO A 83 -13.07 13.53 29.94
C PRO A 83 -14.11 13.02 30.94
N THR A 84 -14.35 13.77 32.02
CA THR A 84 -15.27 13.34 33.08
C THR A 84 -16.75 13.40 32.72
N SER A 85 -17.11 14.18 31.71
CA SER A 85 -18.49 14.36 31.26
C SER A 85 -18.74 13.81 29.85
N PHE A 86 -17.71 13.24 29.20
CA PHE A 86 -17.76 12.80 27.81
C PHE A 86 -18.36 13.87 26.88
N ASP A 87 -17.92 15.12 27.05
CA ASP A 87 -18.39 16.26 26.25
C ASP A 87 -17.28 16.81 25.35
N GLY A 88 -17.66 17.18 24.12
CA GLY A 88 -16.74 17.69 23.11
C GLY A 88 -15.78 16.64 22.57
N TYR A 89 -16.30 15.51 22.08
CA TYR A 89 -15.51 14.55 21.31
C TYR A 89 -14.82 15.25 20.14
N ASP A 90 -13.53 14.97 19.95
CA ASP A 90 -12.75 15.51 18.83
C ASP A 90 -11.82 14.42 18.27
N PRO A 91 -12.05 13.98 17.01
CA PRO A 91 -11.27 12.92 16.42
C PRO A 91 -9.81 13.32 16.13
N ASN A 92 -9.48 14.61 16.22
CA ASN A 92 -8.11 15.09 16.05
C ASN A 92 -7.34 15.12 17.37
N ARG A 93 -7.90 14.62 18.48
CA ARG A 93 -7.20 14.42 19.74
C ARG A 93 -6.37 13.14 19.73
N THR A 94 -5.43 13.07 20.67
CA THR A 94 -4.58 11.90 20.86
C THR A 94 -5.01 11.18 22.14
N GLU A 95 -5.44 9.94 21.97
CA GLU A 95 -5.57 8.91 22.99
C GLU A 95 -4.17 8.52 23.48
N ALA A 96 -3.83 8.85 24.74
CA ALA A 96 -2.46 8.77 25.23
C ALA A 96 -2.32 8.37 26.71
N ASN A 97 -3.41 8.30 27.46
CA ASN A 97 -3.43 8.09 28.90
C ASN A 97 -4.30 6.90 29.33
N ARG A 98 -3.76 5.70 29.13
CA ARG A 98 -4.29 4.40 29.57
C ARG A 98 -4.95 4.34 30.97
N ASP A 99 -4.54 5.19 31.90
CA ASP A 99 -5.07 5.16 33.28
C ASP A 99 -6.44 5.87 33.43
N ASN A 100 -6.96 6.52 32.38
CA ASN A 100 -8.28 7.15 32.38
C ASN A 100 -9.40 6.22 31.86
N ASP A 101 -9.07 5.04 31.34
CA ASP A 101 -10.00 4.04 30.83
C ASP A 101 -10.69 3.31 31.98
N LEU A 102 -11.98 3.59 32.17
CA LEU A 102 -12.80 3.07 33.28
C LEU A 102 -13.78 1.98 32.86
#